data_AF-A0A1Q9S1I6-F1
#
_entry.id   AF-A0A1Q9S1I6-F1
#
_cell.length_a   1.000
_cell.length_b   1.000
_cell.length_c   1.000
_cell.angle_alpha   90.00
_cell.angle_beta   90.00
_cell.angle_gamma   90.00
#
_symmetry.space_group_name_H-M   'P 1'
#
loop_
_entity.id
_entity.type
_entity.pdbx_description
1 polymer ?
#
loop_
_entity_poly.entity_id
_entity_poly.type
_entity_poly.pdbx_seq_one_letter_code
_entity_poly.pdbx_strand_id
1 'polypeptide(L)'
;MTSSVVAGSVRRRWPALAGIAFAALVSVGMADGVEQAPVLAAAAMVYIGSAALRKPGAAWPLFLTSVVVITVARFADVDATPIVLGCGVVLGLYGLLRGVLRPGHGLPLQSVALLAFGAVAAIASFVDTDLGAYLVAAGLLTHSAWDLHHYRTNRVVARSLAEFCLLLDASLAVLIIVVTIAA
;
A
#
# COMPACT_ATOMS: atom_id res chain seq x y z
N MET A 1 0.29 -38.14 1.30
CA MET A 1 -0.96 -37.47 0.83
C MET A 1 -1.26 -36.15 1.55
N THR A 2 -0.82 -35.93 2.79
CA THR A 2 -0.97 -34.65 3.52
C THR A 2 -0.09 -33.53 2.95
N SER A 3 1.15 -33.83 2.55
CA SER A 3 2.09 -32.84 2.01
C SER A 3 1.65 -32.21 0.68
N SER A 4 0.91 -32.95 -0.17
CA SER A 4 0.38 -32.44 -1.44
C SER A 4 -0.83 -31.52 -1.26
N VAL A 5 -1.64 -31.74 -0.22
CA VAL A 5 -2.79 -30.89 0.12
C VAL A 5 -2.32 -29.58 0.75
N VAL A 6 -1.33 -29.64 1.65
CA VAL A 6 -0.69 -28.44 2.22
C VAL A 6 0.04 -27.64 1.15
N ALA A 7 0.81 -28.30 0.28
CA ALA A 7 1.47 -27.62 -0.85
C ALA A 7 0.46 -26.99 -1.83
N GLY A 8 -0.69 -27.64 -2.05
CA GLY A 8 -1.78 -27.12 -2.89
C GLY A 8 -2.51 -25.91 -2.28
N SER A 9 -2.69 -25.87 -0.96
CA SER A 9 -3.34 -24.75 -0.27
C SER A 9 -2.39 -23.54 -0.14
N VAL A 10 -1.10 -23.79 0.14
CA VAL A 10 -0.05 -22.76 0.18
C VAL A 10 0.13 -22.11 -1.19
N ARG A 11 0.15 -22.89 -2.27
CA ARG A 11 0.18 -22.34 -3.65
C ARG A 11 -1.03 -21.47 -3.98
N ARG A 12 -2.19 -21.72 -3.37
CA ARG A 12 -3.41 -20.92 -3.58
C ARG A 12 -3.49 -19.68 -2.70
N ARG A 13 -2.79 -19.63 -1.55
CA ARG A 13 -2.83 -18.54 -0.57
C ARG A 13 -1.50 -17.82 -0.38
N TRP A 14 -0.54 -18.03 -1.29
CA TRP A 14 0.78 -17.42 -1.19
C TRP A 14 0.74 -15.89 -1.06
N PRO A 15 -0.14 -15.12 -1.74
CA PRO A 15 -0.12 -13.68 -1.61
C PRO A 15 -0.56 -13.23 -0.22
N ALA A 16 -1.59 -13.87 0.34
CA ALA A 16 -2.06 -13.61 1.69
C ALA A 16 -0.98 -13.92 2.74
N LEU A 17 -0.34 -15.09 2.64
CA LEU A 17 0.75 -15.47 3.56
C LEU A 17 1.96 -14.52 3.43
N ALA A 18 2.31 -14.13 2.20
CA ALA A 18 3.38 -13.18 1.95
C ALA A 18 3.04 -11.79 2.51
N GLY A 19 1.79 -11.33 2.41
CA GLY A 19 1.35 -10.05 2.96
C GLY A 19 1.50 -10.00 4.48
N ILE A 20 1.04 -11.04 5.17
CA ILE A 20 1.19 -11.17 6.64
C ILE A 20 2.67 -11.24 7.02
N ALA A 21 3.46 -12.06 6.33
CA ALA A 21 4.89 -12.19 6.62
C ALA A 21 5.65 -10.88 6.36
N PHE A 22 5.29 -10.13 5.31
CA PHE A 22 5.89 -8.85 5.00
C PHE A 22 5.49 -7.79 6.05
N ALA A 23 4.24 -7.77 6.51
CA ALA A 23 3.79 -6.91 7.60
C ALA A 23 4.63 -7.14 8.87
N ALA A 24 4.79 -8.41 9.25
CA ALA A 24 5.62 -8.78 10.40
C ALA A 24 7.09 -8.35 10.21
N LEU A 25 7.64 -8.49 9.01
CA LEU A 25 9.01 -8.07 8.69
C LEU A 25 9.20 -6.56 8.84
N VAL A 26 8.29 -5.75 8.27
CA VAL A 26 8.43 -4.28 8.29
C VAL A 26 8.10 -3.68 9.66
N SER A 27 7.38 -4.39 10.52
CA SER A 27 7.13 -3.97 11.91
C SER A 27 8.28 -4.26 12.87
N VAL A 28 9.31 -5.03 12.45
CA VAL A 28 10.46 -5.31 13.32
C VAL A 28 11.20 -4.01 13.63
N GLY A 29 11.28 -3.68 14.93
CA GLY A 29 11.94 -2.47 15.40
C GLY A 29 11.21 -1.18 15.02
N MET A 30 9.91 -1.26 14.74
CA MET A 30 9.05 -0.09 14.53
C MET A 30 8.95 0.71 15.84
N ALA A 31 9.40 1.97 15.81
CA ALA A 31 9.37 2.83 17.00
C ALA A 31 7.96 3.34 17.27
N ASP A 32 7.26 3.77 16.23
CA ASP A 32 5.88 4.22 16.27
C ASP A 32 5.18 3.97 14.92
N GLY A 33 3.86 4.18 14.89
CA GLY A 33 3.05 3.92 13.69
C GLY A 33 3.23 4.94 12.56
N VAL A 34 3.76 6.13 12.83
CA VAL A 34 3.98 7.18 11.82
C VAL A 34 5.06 6.75 10.83
N GLU A 35 6.04 5.94 11.26
CA GLU A 35 7.06 5.34 10.39
C GLU A 35 6.48 4.56 9.19
N GLN A 36 5.20 4.16 9.25
CA GLN A 36 4.50 3.42 8.19
C GLN A 36 3.72 4.33 7.22
N ALA A 37 3.75 5.66 7.38
CA ALA A 37 3.15 6.61 6.44
C ALA A 37 3.63 6.42 4.98
N PRO A 38 4.93 6.14 4.69
CA PRO A 38 5.38 5.84 3.34
C PRO A 38 4.73 4.59 2.74
N VAL A 39 4.35 3.61 3.57
CA VAL A 39 3.66 2.38 3.11
C VAL A 39 2.25 2.73 2.62
N LEU A 40 1.52 3.58 3.35
CA LEU A 40 0.22 4.09 2.91
C LEU A 40 0.33 4.91 1.62
N ALA A 41 1.36 5.76 1.51
CA ALA A 41 1.65 6.50 0.28
C ALA A 41 1.97 5.56 -0.90
N ALA A 42 2.73 4.48 -0.65
CA ALA A 42 3.07 3.48 -1.65
C ALA A 42 1.84 2.74 -2.15
N ALA A 43 0.94 2.37 -1.25
CA ALA A 43 -0.34 1.73 -1.59
C ALA A 43 -1.12 2.60 -2.62
N ALA A 44 -1.27 3.89 -2.33
CA ALA A 44 -1.90 4.84 -3.24
C ALA A 44 -1.15 4.98 -4.59
N MET A 45 0.19 5.08 -4.55
CA MET A 45 1.04 5.21 -5.73
C MET A 45 0.95 4.00 -6.67
N VAL A 46 0.90 2.79 -6.12
CA VAL A 46 0.78 1.55 -6.90
C VAL A 46 -0.53 1.50 -7.68
N TYR A 47 -1.63 1.93 -7.07
CA TYR A 47 -2.94 1.95 -7.70
C TYR A 47 -3.05 2.98 -8.82
N ILE A 48 -2.65 4.24 -8.56
CA ILE A 48 -2.64 5.27 -9.61
C ILE A 48 -1.66 4.92 -10.74
N GLY A 49 -0.49 4.35 -10.42
CA GLY A 49 0.47 3.90 -11.40
C GLY A 49 -0.06 2.78 -12.28
N SER A 50 -0.70 1.78 -11.70
CA SER A 50 -1.31 0.67 -12.45
C SER A 50 -2.46 1.16 -13.34
N ALA A 51 -3.25 2.12 -12.85
CA ALA A 51 -4.31 2.78 -13.61
C ALA A 51 -3.76 3.60 -14.79
N ALA A 52 -2.72 4.42 -14.55
CA ALA A 52 -2.06 5.23 -15.57
C ALA A 52 -1.40 4.38 -16.67
N LEU A 53 -0.79 3.27 -16.29
CA LEU A 53 -0.18 2.32 -17.22
C LEU A 53 -1.22 1.40 -17.90
N ARG A 54 -2.46 1.38 -17.43
CA ARG A 54 -3.54 0.47 -17.86
C ARG A 54 -3.14 -1.01 -17.83
N LYS A 55 -2.25 -1.39 -16.91
CA LYS A 55 -1.67 -2.72 -16.82
C LYS A 55 -1.75 -3.20 -15.37
N PRO A 56 -2.71 -4.08 -15.03
CA PRO A 56 -2.82 -4.64 -13.68
C PRO A 56 -1.53 -5.31 -13.18
N GLY A 57 -0.78 -5.95 -14.08
CA GLY A 57 0.51 -6.56 -13.76
C GLY A 57 1.63 -5.58 -13.39
N ALA A 58 1.50 -4.29 -13.71
CA ALA A 58 2.48 -3.26 -13.32
C ALA A 58 2.52 -3.03 -11.81
N ALA A 59 1.48 -3.47 -11.09
CA ALA A 59 1.35 -3.26 -9.66
C ALA A 59 2.49 -3.92 -8.86
N TRP A 60 2.96 -5.11 -9.24
CA TRP A 60 4.10 -5.77 -8.59
C TRP A 60 5.42 -5.01 -8.76
N PRO A 61 5.85 -4.64 -9.99
CA PRO A 61 7.01 -3.78 -10.17
C PRO A 61 6.92 -2.44 -9.42
N LEU A 62 5.75 -1.79 -9.42
CA LEU A 62 5.55 -0.53 -8.70
C LEU A 62 5.71 -0.73 -7.19
N PHE A 63 5.12 -1.78 -6.62
CA PHE A 63 5.27 -2.14 -5.21
C PHE A 63 6.73 -2.44 -4.84
N LEU A 64 7.43 -3.28 -5.63
CA LEU A 64 8.84 -3.57 -5.37
C LEU A 64 9.71 -2.32 -5.47
N THR A 65 9.39 -1.43 -6.42
CA THR A 65 10.07 -0.14 -6.55
C THR A 65 9.85 0.73 -5.32
N SER A 66 8.62 0.81 -4.79
CA SER A 66 8.36 1.57 -3.57
C SER A 66 9.08 0.99 -2.35
N VAL A 67 9.15 -0.34 -2.22
CA VAL A 67 9.92 -0.99 -1.15
C VAL A 67 11.39 -0.60 -1.20
N VAL A 68 12.00 -0.60 -2.40
CA VAL A 68 13.39 -0.17 -2.59
C VAL A 68 13.56 1.30 -2.22
N VAL A 69 12.67 2.18 -2.70
CA VAL A 69 12.73 3.62 -2.39
C VAL A 69 12.61 3.87 -0.89
N ILE A 70 11.63 3.27 -0.22
CA ILE A 70 11.42 3.41 1.23
C ILE A 70 12.63 2.89 2.00
N THR A 71 13.16 1.74 1.61
CA THR A 71 14.33 1.14 2.27
C THR A 71 15.57 2.01 2.11
N VAL A 72 15.85 2.49 0.90
CA VAL A 72 17.00 3.38 0.62
C VAL A 72 16.85 4.70 1.38
N ALA A 73 15.66 5.30 1.39
CA ALA A 73 15.39 6.53 2.14
C ALA A 73 15.59 6.32 3.65
N ARG A 74 15.15 5.17 4.20
CA ARG A 74 15.40 4.80 5.60
C ARG A 74 16.89 4.73 5.94
N PHE A 75 17.71 4.14 5.06
CA PHE A 75 19.17 4.11 5.27
C PHE A 75 19.84 5.48 5.13
N ALA A 76 19.19 6.42 4.44
CA ALA A 76 19.64 7.79 4.30
C ALA A 76 19.07 8.74 5.37
N ASP A 77 18.25 8.24 6.31
CA ASP A 77 17.52 9.03 7.31
C ASP A 77 16.63 10.12 6.68
N VAL A 78 15.97 9.77 5.57
CA VAL A 78 15.06 10.65 4.81
C VAL A 78 13.64 10.09 4.83
N ASP A 79 12.65 10.96 5.03
CA ASP A 79 11.25 10.60 4.89
C ASP A 79 10.91 10.26 3.42
N ALA A 80 10.50 9.02 3.18
CA ALA A 80 10.11 8.52 1.86
C ALA A 80 8.72 8.99 1.42
N THR A 81 7.85 9.42 2.35
CA THR A 81 6.46 9.82 2.07
C THR A 81 6.36 10.83 0.92
N PRO A 82 7.05 11.99 0.93
CA PRO A 82 6.97 12.96 -0.16
C PRO A 82 7.53 12.41 -1.48
N ILE A 83 8.56 11.56 -1.43
CA ILE A 83 9.17 10.96 -2.63
C ILE A 83 8.16 10.03 -3.31
N VAL A 84 7.53 9.15 -2.53
CA VAL A 84 6.55 8.17 -3.03
C VAL A 84 5.29 8.87 -3.55
N LEU A 85 4.79 9.89 -2.84
CA LEU A 85 3.66 10.71 -3.30
C LEU A 85 4.01 11.46 -4.58
N GLY A 86 5.21 12.04 -4.68
CA GLY A 86 5.71 12.68 -5.89
C GLY A 86 5.69 11.73 -7.08
N CYS A 87 6.18 10.50 -6.90
CA CYS A 87 6.09 9.44 -7.92
C CYS A 87 4.64 9.15 -8.33
N GLY A 88 3.71 9.05 -7.36
CA GLY A 88 2.29 8.85 -7.62
C GLY A 88 1.67 9.98 -8.45
N VAL A 89 2.01 11.23 -8.13
CA VAL A 89 1.57 12.42 -8.88
C VAL A 89 2.12 12.38 -10.31
N VAL A 90 3.41 12.10 -10.49
CA VAL A 90 4.04 12.00 -11.82
C VAL A 90 3.37 10.92 -12.67
N LEU A 91 3.08 9.75 -12.10
CA LEU A 91 2.38 8.67 -12.79
C LEU A 91 0.94 9.06 -13.14
N GLY A 92 0.24 9.72 -12.23
CA GLY A 92 -1.11 10.25 -12.47
C GLY A 92 -1.13 11.27 -13.62
N LEU A 93 -0.20 12.23 -13.61
CA LEU A 93 -0.03 13.22 -14.68
C LEU A 93 0.33 12.55 -16.00
N TYR A 94 1.21 11.56 -16.00
CA TYR A 94 1.53 10.76 -17.18
C TYR A 94 0.27 10.10 -17.76
N GLY A 95 -0.56 9.48 -16.91
CA GLY A 95 -1.85 8.90 -17.32
C GLY A 95 -2.82 9.94 -17.90
N LEU A 96 -2.86 11.13 -17.30
CA LEU A 96 -3.69 12.25 -17.76
C LEU A 96 -3.24 12.75 -19.14
N LEU A 97 -1.94 12.99 -19.32
CA LEU A 97 -1.34 13.42 -20.59
C LEU A 97 -1.55 12.38 -21.72
N ARG A 98 -1.65 11.10 -21.36
CA ARG A 98 -1.98 9.99 -22.26
C ARG A 98 -3.49 9.86 -22.54
N GLY A 99 -4.35 10.70 -21.95
CA GLY A 99 -5.79 10.68 -22.14
C GLY A 99 -6.52 9.51 -21.47
N VAL A 100 -5.95 8.91 -20.41
CA VAL A 100 -6.50 7.72 -19.72
C VAL A 100 -7.63 8.09 -18.74
N LEU A 101 -8.61 8.87 -19.19
CA LEU A 101 -9.71 9.34 -18.34
C LEU A 101 -10.88 8.34 -18.20
N ARG A 102 -10.84 7.26 -18.98
CA ARG A 102 -11.88 6.21 -18.98
C ARG A 102 -11.27 4.82 -18.84
N PRO A 103 -11.97 3.89 -18.15
CA PRO A 103 -13.24 4.07 -17.44
C PRO A 103 -13.06 4.84 -16.11
N GLY A 104 -14.16 5.36 -15.54
CA GLY A 104 -14.11 6.19 -14.32
C GLY A 104 -13.50 5.50 -13.09
N HIS A 105 -13.61 4.17 -13.00
CA HIS A 105 -12.96 3.36 -11.95
C HIS A 105 -11.44 3.17 -12.14
N GLY A 106 -10.88 3.68 -13.23
CA GLY A 106 -9.45 3.69 -13.51
C GLY A 106 -8.80 4.95 -12.94
N LEU A 107 -8.10 5.71 -13.79
CA LEU A 107 -7.33 6.88 -13.39
C LEU A 107 -8.12 7.87 -12.50
N PRO A 108 -9.38 8.27 -12.84
CA PRO A 108 -10.08 9.27 -12.03
C PRO A 108 -10.31 8.83 -10.58
N LEU A 109 -10.81 7.61 -10.37
CA LEU A 109 -11.03 7.07 -9.02
C LEU A 109 -9.72 6.90 -8.25
N GLN A 110 -8.65 6.44 -8.92
CA GLN A 110 -7.35 6.30 -8.26
C GLN A 110 -6.68 7.64 -7.98
N SER A 111 -6.99 8.70 -8.72
CA SER A 111 -6.54 10.06 -8.40
C SER A 111 -7.21 10.56 -7.11
N VAL A 112 -8.50 10.28 -6.94
CA VAL A 112 -9.21 10.58 -5.68
C VAL A 112 -8.62 9.75 -4.53
N ALA A 113 -8.34 8.47 -4.76
CA ALA A 113 -7.68 7.62 -3.77
C ALA A 113 -6.28 8.15 -3.40
N LEU A 114 -5.48 8.59 -4.39
CA LEU A 114 -4.17 9.20 -4.16
C LEU A 114 -4.27 10.45 -3.29
N LEU A 115 -5.24 11.34 -3.58
CA LEU A 115 -5.45 12.53 -2.77
C LEU A 115 -5.87 12.17 -1.34
N ALA A 116 -6.79 11.23 -1.16
CA ALA A 116 -7.29 10.84 0.16
C ALA A 116 -6.23 10.15 1.00
N PHE A 117 -5.66 9.04 0.51
CA PHE A 117 -4.64 8.28 1.25
C PHE A 117 -3.33 9.05 1.37
N GLY A 118 -2.94 9.79 0.33
CA GLY A 118 -1.74 10.62 0.36
C GLY A 118 -1.84 11.79 1.33
N ALA A 119 -3.02 12.43 1.46
CA ALA A 119 -3.24 13.44 2.47
C ALA A 119 -3.13 12.86 3.89
N VAL A 120 -3.72 11.69 4.15
CA VAL A 120 -3.59 11.02 5.45
C VAL A 120 -2.12 10.71 5.77
N ALA A 121 -1.39 10.13 4.81
CA ALA A 121 0.03 9.81 4.97
C ALA A 121 0.87 11.08 5.24
N ALA A 122 0.61 12.17 4.52
CA ALA A 122 1.33 13.42 4.73
C ALA A 122 1.00 14.06 6.09
N ILE A 123 -0.29 14.15 6.45
CA ILE A 123 -0.75 14.80 7.69
C ILE A 123 -0.25 14.06 8.94
N ALA A 124 -0.12 12.73 8.89
CA ALA A 124 0.33 11.93 10.02
C ALA A 124 1.69 12.38 10.60
N SER A 125 2.57 12.96 9.77
CA SER A 125 3.88 13.48 10.20
C SER A 125 3.84 14.88 10.82
N PHE A 126 2.69 15.56 10.77
CA PHE A 126 2.52 16.94 11.27
C PHE A 126 1.63 17.02 12.52
N VAL A 127 1.13 15.89 13.01
CA VAL A 127 0.31 15.80 14.23
C VAL A 127 1.11 15.12 15.34
N ASP A 128 0.52 14.99 16.53
CA ASP A 128 1.13 14.19 17.59
C ASP A 128 1.31 12.73 17.19
N THR A 129 2.33 12.06 17.73
CA THR A 129 2.74 10.71 17.32
C THR A 129 1.62 9.68 17.45
N ASP A 130 0.81 9.75 18.52
CA ASP A 130 -0.28 8.81 18.74
C ASP A 130 -1.40 9.01 17.71
N LEU A 131 -1.86 10.24 17.51
CA LEU A 131 -2.85 10.57 16.50
C LEU A 131 -2.34 10.23 15.11
N GLY A 132 -1.07 10.52 14.81
CA GLY A 132 -0.42 10.15 13.56
C GLY A 132 -0.43 8.65 13.33
N ALA A 133 -0.07 7.85 14.34
CA ALA A 133 -0.12 6.40 14.28
C ALA A 133 -1.54 5.87 14.03
N TYR A 134 -2.55 6.40 14.73
CA TYR A 134 -3.94 6.03 14.50
C TYR A 134 -4.45 6.44 13.11
N LEU A 135 -4.03 7.59 12.59
CA LEU A 135 -4.34 8.02 11.23
C LEU A 135 -3.75 7.06 10.19
N VAL A 136 -2.49 6.67 10.34
CA VAL A 136 -1.85 5.69 9.45
C VAL A 136 -2.55 4.34 9.53
N ALA A 137 -2.85 3.84 10.74
CA ALA A 137 -3.57 2.59 10.93
C ALA A 137 -4.97 2.62 10.31
N ALA A 138 -5.73 3.71 10.50
CA ALA A 138 -7.04 3.88 9.89
C ALA A 138 -6.94 3.99 8.36
N GLY A 139 -5.92 4.66 7.84
CA GLY A 139 -5.63 4.76 6.42
C GLY A 139 -5.34 3.39 5.80
N LEU A 140 -4.49 2.59 6.43
CA LEU A 140 -4.17 1.22 6.02
C LEU A 140 -5.40 0.29 6.10
N LEU A 141 -6.21 0.34 7.16
CA LEU A 141 -7.46 -0.44 7.22
C LEU A 141 -8.44 -0.05 6.11
N THR A 142 -8.55 1.25 5.83
CA THR A 142 -9.40 1.74 4.75
C THR A 142 -8.86 1.29 3.38
N HIS A 143 -7.54 1.32 3.20
CA HIS A 143 -6.91 0.80 1.99
C HIS A 143 -7.06 -0.73 1.87
N SER A 144 -6.99 -1.48 2.96
CA SER A 144 -7.31 -2.91 2.98
C SER A 144 -8.74 -3.17 2.49
N ALA A 145 -9.73 -2.37 2.90
CA ALA A 145 -11.08 -2.46 2.35
C ALA A 145 -11.13 -2.12 0.84
N TRP A 146 -10.31 -1.17 0.39
CA TRP A 146 -10.12 -0.82 -1.02
C TRP A 146 -9.51 -2.00 -1.83
N ASP A 147 -8.53 -2.69 -1.27
CA ASP A 147 -7.95 -3.91 -1.83
C ASP A 147 -8.98 -5.03 -1.94
N LEU A 148 -9.83 -5.20 -0.93
CA LEU A 148 -10.91 -6.19 -0.98
C LEU A 148 -11.86 -5.91 -2.15
N HIS A 149 -12.18 -4.64 -2.38
CA HIS A 149 -12.98 -4.24 -3.53
C HIS A 149 -12.29 -4.58 -4.86
N HIS A 150 -11.00 -4.29 -4.99
CA HIS A 150 -10.24 -4.55 -6.23
C HIS A 150 -9.93 -6.04 -6.44
N TYR A 151 -9.75 -6.80 -5.37
CA TYR A 151 -9.66 -8.25 -5.39
C TYR A 151 -10.96 -8.89 -5.91
N ARG A 152 -12.12 -8.40 -5.44
CA ARG A 152 -13.45 -8.89 -5.86
C ARG A 152 -13.80 -8.50 -7.29
N THR A 153 -13.46 -7.27 -7.69
CA THR A 153 -13.79 -6.76 -9.03
C THR A 153 -12.75 -7.13 -10.09
N ASN A 154 -11.55 -7.55 -9.68
CA ASN A 154 -10.41 -7.86 -10.55
C ASN A 154 -10.06 -6.70 -11.51
N ARG A 155 -9.97 -5.49 -10.96
CA ARG A 155 -9.72 -4.25 -11.71
C ARG A 155 -8.47 -3.54 -11.17
N VAL A 156 -7.88 -2.69 -12.01
CA VAL A 156 -6.76 -1.76 -11.73
C VAL A 156 -5.43 -2.45 -11.42
N VAL A 157 -5.37 -3.34 -10.44
CA VAL A 157 -4.16 -4.07 -10.01
C VAL A 157 -4.32 -5.57 -10.22
N ALA A 158 -3.20 -6.31 -10.27
CA ALA A 158 -3.25 -7.76 -10.33
C ALA A 158 -3.91 -8.33 -9.08
N ARG A 159 -4.79 -9.31 -9.24
CA ARG A 159 -5.54 -9.92 -8.13
C ARG A 159 -4.65 -10.44 -6.99
N SER A 160 -3.50 -11.00 -7.33
CA SER A 160 -2.51 -11.45 -6.34
C SER A 160 -1.95 -10.29 -5.51
N LEU A 161 -1.74 -9.12 -6.13
CA LEU A 161 -1.24 -7.96 -5.39
C LEU A 161 -2.35 -7.41 -4.48
N ALA A 162 -3.59 -7.31 -4.96
CA ALA A 162 -4.71 -6.89 -4.11
C ALA A 162 -4.88 -7.81 -2.90
N GLU A 163 -4.76 -9.13 -3.08
CA GLU A 163 -4.79 -10.08 -1.95
C GLU A 163 -3.60 -9.90 -1.00
N PHE A 164 -2.40 -9.63 -1.53
CA PHE A 164 -1.21 -9.34 -0.73
C PHE A 164 -1.38 -8.05 0.10
N CYS A 165 -1.76 -6.93 -0.53
CA CYS A 165 -1.94 -5.62 0.11
C CYS A 165 -3.09 -5.66 1.13
N LEU A 166 -4.19 -6.36 0.82
CA LEU A 166 -5.31 -6.57 1.76
C LEU A 166 -4.80 -7.08 3.12
N LEU A 167 -3.97 -8.12 3.10
CA LEU A 167 -3.48 -8.78 4.32
C LEU A 167 -2.30 -8.05 4.93
N LEU A 168 -1.43 -7.44 4.11
CA LEU A 168 -0.35 -6.57 4.57
C LEU A 168 -0.93 -5.41 5.39
N ASP A 169 -1.83 -4.64 4.82
CA ASP A 169 -2.34 -3.40 5.41
C ASP A 169 -3.19 -3.67 6.64
N ALA A 170 -4.03 -4.70 6.61
CA ALA A 170 -4.80 -5.12 7.79
C ALA A 170 -3.88 -5.55 8.94
N SER A 171 -2.86 -6.37 8.64
CA SER A 171 -1.93 -6.85 9.67
C SER A 171 -1.09 -5.69 10.22
N LEU A 172 -0.60 -4.82 9.34
CA LEU A 172 0.23 -3.67 9.73
C LEU A 172 -0.56 -2.67 10.56
N ALA A 173 -1.82 -2.39 10.21
CA ALA A 173 -2.68 -1.52 11.03
C ALA A 173 -2.91 -2.09 12.44
N VAL A 174 -3.13 -3.40 12.56
CA VAL A 174 -3.24 -4.07 13.88
C VAL A 174 -1.93 -3.94 14.66
N LEU A 175 -0.78 -4.18 14.01
CA LEU A 175 0.53 -4.06 14.64
C LEU A 175 0.82 -2.62 15.10
N ILE A 176 0.48 -1.62 14.30
CA ILE A 176 0.57 -0.20 14.67
C ILE A 176 -0.24 0.07 15.93
N ILE A 177 -1.53 -0.31 15.95
CA ILE A 177 -2.39 -0.10 17.12
C ILE A 177 -1.80 -0.77 18.35
N VAL A 178 -1.33 -2.01 18.23
CA VAL A 178 -0.72 -2.76 19.34
C VAL A 178 0.53 -2.05 19.88
N VAL A 179 1.40 -1.54 19.00
CA VAL A 179 2.60 -0.80 19.41
C VAL A 179 2.20 0.51 20.08
N THR A 180 1.28 1.28 19.50
CA THR A 180 0.84 2.57 20.04
C THR A 180 0.21 2.45 21.43
N ILE A 181 -0.58 1.41 21.70
CA ILE A 181 -1.18 1.23 23.04
C ILE A 181 -0.23 0.61 24.08
N ALA A 182 0.90 0.06 23.63
CA ALA A 182 1.89 -0.61 24.49
C ALA A 182 3.11 0.26 24.82
N ALA A 183 3.28 1.38 24.10
CA ALA A 183 4.28 2.41 24.35
C ALA A 183 3.91 3.27 25.57
#